data_AF-A0AAV0HC79-F1
#
_entry.id   AF-A0AAV0HC79-F1
#
_cell.length_a   1.000
_cell.length_b   1.000
_cell.length_c   1.000
_cell.angle_alpha   90.00
_cell.angle_beta   90.00
_cell.angle_gamma   90.00
#
_symmetry.space_group_name_H-M   'P 1'
#
loop_
_entity.id
_entity.type
_entity.pdbx_description
1 polymer ?
#
loop_
_entity_poly.entity_id
_entity_poly.type
_entity_poly.pdbx_seq_one_letter_code
_entity_poly.pdbx_strand_id
1 'polypeptide(L)'
;MWGRTHCSEDSTGKFSCLTGDCGSGKIECSGSGAAPPATLADFFDVSLVDGYNLPVLVSPQGGSGQNCSSTGCVVDLNGACPSDLKVVSDAGEGVACKSACEAFRQPQYCSSSYSLAFKNACPRAYSYAYDDKTSTFTCSSADYTITFCPTPSTR
;
A
#
# COMPACT_ATOMS: atom_id res chain seq x y z
N MET A 1 2.04 -7.12 5.76
CA MET A 1 2.39 -5.96 6.62
C MET A 1 1.89 -4.66 5.98
N TRP A 2 1.60 -3.63 6.76
CA TRP A 2 1.16 -2.32 6.26
C TRP A 2 1.46 -1.22 7.29
N GLY A 3 1.38 0.05 6.86
CA GLY A 3 1.46 1.21 7.75
C GLY A 3 0.08 1.80 8.00
N ARG A 4 -0.16 2.27 9.23
CA ARG A 4 -1.36 3.05 9.60
C ARG A 4 -1.00 4.52 9.76
N THR A 5 -1.84 5.44 9.28
CA THR A 5 -1.60 6.89 9.39
C THR A 5 -2.80 7.63 9.96
N HIS A 6 -2.53 8.82 10.52
CA HIS A 6 -3.51 9.65 11.22
C HIS A 6 -4.27 8.88 12.29
N CYS A 7 -3.51 8.23 13.18
CA CYS A 7 -4.05 7.48 14.29
C CYS A 7 -4.21 8.34 15.55
N SER A 8 -5.27 8.07 16.30
CA SER A 8 -5.52 8.68 17.59
C SER A 8 -6.24 7.71 18.52
N GLU A 9 -6.12 7.97 19.82
CA GLU A 9 -6.94 7.32 20.84
C GLU A 9 -8.03 8.30 21.30
N ASP A 10 -9.28 7.85 21.32
CA ASP A 10 -10.39 8.66 21.81
C ASP A 10 -10.48 8.68 23.35
N SER A 11 -11.40 9.46 23.90
CA SER A 11 -11.58 9.58 25.36
C SER A 11 -12.00 8.28 26.06
N THR A 12 -12.38 7.24 25.29
CA THR A 12 -12.74 5.92 25.82
C THR A 12 -11.59 4.92 25.78
N GLY A 13 -10.41 5.34 25.29
CA GLY A 13 -9.25 4.48 25.10
C GLY A 13 -9.29 3.66 23.80
N LYS A 14 -10.20 3.99 22.87
CA LYS A 14 -10.29 3.30 21.59
C LYS A 14 -9.30 3.92 20.61
N PHE A 15 -8.37 3.09 20.12
CA PHE A 15 -7.41 3.45 19.10
C PHE A 15 -7.99 3.23 17.70
N SER A 16 -7.88 4.24 16.82
CA SER A 16 -8.30 4.14 15.43
C SER A 16 -7.44 5.01 14.52
N CYS A 17 -7.31 4.62 13.27
CA CYS A 17 -6.58 5.36 12.23
C CYS A 17 -7.48 5.74 11.05
N LEU A 18 -7.14 6.84 10.36
CA LEU A 18 -7.87 7.23 9.15
C LEU A 18 -7.55 6.31 7.96
N THR A 19 -6.31 5.80 7.89
CA THR A 19 -5.88 4.89 6.82
C THR A 19 -5.25 3.62 7.39
N GLY A 20 -5.54 2.48 6.76
CA GLY A 20 -5.00 1.17 7.16
C GLY A 20 -5.47 0.65 8.51
N ASP A 21 -6.51 1.23 9.12
CA ASP A 21 -7.02 0.79 10.41
C ASP A 21 -7.40 -0.70 10.39
N CYS A 22 -7.18 -1.42 11.48
CA CYS A 22 -7.47 -2.85 11.56
C CYS A 22 -8.71 -3.18 12.39
N GLY A 23 -9.47 -2.16 12.81
CA GLY A 23 -10.76 -2.32 13.48
C GLY A 23 -10.69 -2.96 14.88
N SER A 24 -9.51 -3.23 15.42
CA SER A 24 -9.35 -3.86 16.73
C SER A 24 -9.67 -2.91 17.90
N GLY A 25 -9.73 -1.60 17.64
CA GLY A 25 -9.83 -0.58 18.68
C GLY A 25 -8.56 -0.44 19.53
N LYS A 26 -7.45 -1.07 19.12
CA LYS A 26 -6.18 -1.13 19.84
C LYS A 26 -5.01 -0.91 18.89
N ILE A 27 -3.84 -0.63 19.46
CA ILE A 27 -2.59 -0.61 18.68
C ILE A 27 -2.34 -1.98 18.05
N GLU A 28 -2.54 -3.07 18.78
CA GLU A 28 -2.36 -4.43 18.26
C GLU A 28 -3.52 -4.83 17.33
N CYS A 29 -3.20 -5.35 16.14
CA CYS A 29 -4.23 -5.74 15.17
C CYS A 29 -4.78 -7.16 15.41
N SER A 30 -4.10 -7.99 16.21
CA SER A 30 -4.67 -9.27 16.68
C SER A 30 -5.15 -10.20 15.56
N GLY A 31 -4.47 -10.20 14.41
CA GLY A 31 -4.82 -11.00 13.25
C GLY A 31 -5.83 -10.35 12.28
N SER A 32 -6.39 -9.18 12.60
CA SER A 32 -7.20 -8.40 11.66
C SER A 32 -6.34 -7.79 10.56
N GLY A 33 -6.85 -7.76 9.33
CA GLY A 33 -6.24 -7.08 8.19
C GLY A 33 -6.46 -5.57 8.19
N ALA A 34 -5.81 -4.88 7.25
CA ALA A 34 -6.01 -3.44 7.03
C ALA A 34 -7.36 -3.16 6.36
N ALA A 35 -8.06 -2.12 6.81
CA ALA A 35 -9.16 -1.53 6.07
C ALA A 35 -8.60 -0.72 4.87
N PRO A 36 -9.07 -0.98 3.64
CA PRO A 36 -8.66 -0.20 2.48
C PRO A 36 -9.09 1.28 2.55
N PRO A 37 -8.31 2.22 1.97
CA PRO A 37 -7.09 1.97 1.21
C PRO A 37 -5.84 1.77 2.07
N ALA A 38 -5.01 0.78 1.68
CA ALA A 38 -3.73 0.52 2.34
C ALA A 38 -2.71 -0.07 1.35
N THR A 39 -1.49 0.46 1.37
CA THR A 39 -0.35 -0.17 0.70
C THR A 39 0.10 -1.37 1.52
N LEU A 40 0.06 -2.55 0.92
CA LEU A 40 0.44 -3.80 1.59
C LEU A 40 1.85 -4.22 1.16
N ALA A 41 2.62 -4.75 2.10
CA ALA A 41 3.85 -5.45 1.85
C ALA A 41 3.70 -6.91 2.30
N ASP A 42 3.69 -7.86 1.38
CA ASP A 42 3.79 -9.29 1.67
C ASP A 42 5.22 -9.77 1.43
N PHE A 43 5.56 -10.99 1.89
CA PHE A 43 6.90 -11.59 2.03
C PHE A 43 8.01 -11.09 1.06
N PHE A 44 7.70 -10.73 -0.20
CA PHE A 44 8.67 -10.23 -1.18
C PHE A 44 8.13 -9.12 -2.10
N ASP A 45 6.97 -8.54 -1.83
CA ASP A 45 6.35 -7.60 -2.76
C ASP A 45 5.50 -6.53 -2.08
N VAL A 46 5.27 -5.45 -2.82
CA VAL A 46 4.36 -4.38 -2.42
C VAL A 46 3.15 -4.42 -3.34
N SER A 47 1.96 -4.41 -2.76
CA SER A 47 0.68 -4.48 -3.46
C SER A 47 -0.13 -3.21 -3.23
N LEU A 48 -0.70 -2.70 -4.34
CA LEU A 48 -1.63 -1.57 -4.39
C LEU A 48 -3.05 -2.00 -4.79
N VAL A 49 -3.33 -3.31 -4.76
CA VAL A 49 -4.66 -3.87 -5.07
C VAL A 49 -5.74 -3.26 -4.17
N ASP A 50 -5.40 -3.11 -2.89
CA ASP A 50 -6.27 -2.52 -1.87
C ASP A 50 -6.09 -1.00 -1.79
N GLY A 51 -5.47 -0.38 -2.79
CA GLY A 51 -5.19 1.06 -2.83
C GLY A 51 -3.84 1.44 -2.23
N TYR A 52 -3.67 2.73 -2.00
CA TYR A 52 -2.43 3.34 -1.55
C TYR A 52 -2.69 4.29 -0.38
N ASN A 53 -1.82 4.29 0.63
CA ASN A 53 -1.87 5.31 1.70
C ASN A 53 -0.50 5.93 1.99
N LEU A 54 0.59 5.17 1.91
CA LEU A 54 1.95 5.68 2.06
C LEU A 54 2.95 4.93 1.18
N PRO A 55 4.08 5.56 0.82
CA PRO A 55 5.10 4.89 0.03
C PRO A 55 5.81 3.82 0.85
N VAL A 56 6.07 2.66 0.23
CA VAL A 56 6.69 1.49 0.86
C VAL A 56 7.76 0.93 -0.06
N LEU A 57 8.92 0.60 0.51
CA LEU A 57 9.99 -0.13 -0.15
C LEU A 57 10.36 -1.36 0.69
N VAL A 58 10.39 -2.52 0.05
CA VAL A 58 10.92 -3.76 0.60
C VAL A 58 12.27 -4.01 -0.08
N SER A 59 13.33 -4.16 0.72
CA SER A 59 14.68 -4.44 0.23
C SER A 59 15.22 -5.72 0.86
N PRO A 60 15.64 -6.72 0.07
CA PRO A 60 16.33 -7.89 0.60
C PRO A 60 17.70 -7.48 1.15
N GLN A 61 18.14 -8.17 2.19
CA GLN A 61 19.45 -8.08 2.82
C GLN A 61 20.13 -9.45 2.67
N GLY A 62 21.13 -9.51 1.78
CA GLY A 62 21.76 -10.78 1.41
C GLY A 62 20.85 -11.67 0.54
N GLY A 63 21.07 -12.98 0.61
CA GLY A 63 20.35 -13.98 -0.18
C GLY A 63 20.80 -14.10 -1.64
N SER A 64 20.17 -15.02 -2.37
CA SER A 64 20.41 -15.27 -3.79
C SER A 64 19.15 -15.75 -4.49
N GLY A 65 19.03 -15.48 -5.78
CA GLY A 65 17.84 -15.82 -6.56
C GLY A 65 17.69 -14.96 -7.82
N GLN A 66 16.69 -15.30 -8.63
CA GLN A 66 16.32 -14.45 -9.76
C GLN A 66 15.59 -13.21 -9.22
N ASN A 67 16.17 -12.03 -9.48
CA ASN A 67 15.65 -10.72 -9.08
C ASN A 67 15.61 -10.49 -7.54
N CYS A 68 16.73 -10.69 -6.85
CA CYS A 68 16.95 -10.17 -5.48
C CYS A 68 17.14 -8.63 -5.47
N SER A 69 16.15 -7.90 -5.96
CA SER A 69 16.17 -6.43 -6.01
C SER A 69 15.05 -5.86 -5.15
N SER A 70 15.20 -4.61 -4.72
CA SER A 70 14.15 -3.94 -3.94
C SER A 70 12.87 -3.79 -4.76
N THR A 71 11.74 -3.74 -4.09
CA THR A 71 10.38 -3.72 -4.67
C THR A 71 9.52 -2.78 -3.86
N GLY A 72 8.60 -2.06 -4.51
CA GLY A 72 7.90 -1.00 -3.82
C GLY A 72 7.28 0.07 -4.69
N CYS A 73 6.61 0.97 -3.99
CA CYS A 73 6.01 2.19 -4.52
C CYS A 73 6.56 3.35 -3.70
N VAL A 74 7.54 4.08 -4.28
CA VAL A 74 8.26 5.17 -3.58
C VAL A 74 7.74 6.56 -3.94
N VAL A 75 6.80 6.63 -4.88
CA VAL A 75 6.14 7.87 -5.32
C VAL A 75 4.98 8.18 -4.38
N ASP A 76 4.72 9.46 -4.14
CA ASP A 76 3.50 9.92 -3.46
C ASP A 76 2.30 9.90 -4.42
N LEU A 77 1.45 8.87 -4.30
CA LEU A 77 0.24 8.77 -5.11
C LEU A 77 -0.92 9.59 -4.56
N ASN A 78 -0.84 10.09 -3.33
CA ASN A 78 -1.92 10.85 -2.71
C ASN A 78 -2.12 12.20 -3.43
N GLY A 79 -1.02 12.83 -3.87
CA GLY A 79 -1.05 14.05 -4.68
C GLY A 79 -1.78 13.85 -6.01
N ALA A 80 -1.37 12.84 -6.77
CA ALA A 80 -1.89 12.52 -8.10
C ALA A 80 -3.22 11.73 -8.11
N CYS A 81 -3.73 11.33 -6.94
CA CYS A 81 -4.94 10.53 -6.86
C CYS A 81 -6.17 11.28 -7.44
N PRO A 82 -6.91 10.68 -8.39
CA PRO A 82 -8.16 11.24 -8.90
C PRO A 82 -9.15 11.56 -7.79
N SER A 83 -9.95 12.62 -7.96
CA SER A 83 -10.93 13.07 -6.95
C SER A 83 -11.86 11.95 -6.47
N ASP A 84 -12.30 11.10 -7.40
CA ASP A 84 -13.29 10.05 -7.13
C ASP A 84 -12.71 8.88 -6.31
N LEU A 85 -11.38 8.80 -6.23
CA LEU A 85 -10.64 7.77 -5.50
C LEU A 85 -9.96 8.31 -4.24
N LYS A 86 -9.88 9.63 -4.09
CA LYS A 86 -9.12 10.29 -3.01
C LYS A 86 -9.84 10.16 -1.67
N VAL A 87 -9.08 9.79 -0.63
CA VAL A 87 -9.49 9.90 0.78
C VAL A 87 -8.94 11.20 1.32
N VAL A 88 -9.79 12.00 1.95
CA VAL A 88 -9.45 13.34 2.42
C VAL A 88 -9.54 13.37 3.95
N SER A 89 -8.56 13.98 4.61
CA SER A 89 -8.58 14.23 6.04
C SER A 89 -9.51 15.39 6.41
N ASP A 90 -9.79 15.57 7.70
CA ASP A 90 -10.57 16.70 8.19
C ASP A 90 -9.95 18.07 7.85
N ALA A 91 -8.63 18.10 7.59
CA ALA A 91 -7.89 19.29 7.16
C ALA A 91 -7.95 19.54 5.65
N GLY A 92 -8.64 18.69 4.88
CA GLY A 92 -8.76 18.81 3.43
C GLY A 92 -7.59 18.24 2.62
N GLU A 93 -6.64 17.57 3.29
CA GLU A 93 -5.49 16.93 2.62
C GLU A 93 -5.87 15.55 2.08
N GLY A 94 -5.44 15.23 0.85
CA GLY A 94 -5.55 13.87 0.32
C GLY A 94 -4.54 12.96 1.02
N VAL A 95 -5.01 11.97 1.77
CA VAL A 95 -4.17 11.12 2.65
C VAL A 95 -4.07 9.67 2.20
N ALA A 96 -4.94 9.25 1.27
CA ALA A 96 -4.89 7.93 0.66
C ALA A 96 -5.61 7.95 -0.70
N CYS A 97 -5.35 6.92 -1.51
CA CYS A 97 -5.98 6.69 -2.80
C CYS A 97 -6.60 5.29 -2.85
N LYS A 98 -7.91 5.22 -3.05
CA LYS A 98 -8.62 3.96 -3.25
C LYS A 98 -8.22 3.33 -4.57
N SER A 99 -8.18 2.00 -4.61
CA SER A 99 -8.25 1.29 -5.89
C SER A 99 -9.65 1.45 -6.48
N ALA A 100 -9.77 1.31 -7.80
CA ALA A 100 -11.08 1.36 -8.45
C ALA A 100 -12.00 0.22 -8.02
N CYS A 101 -11.43 -0.94 -7.69
CA CYS A 101 -12.19 -2.06 -7.12
C CYS A 101 -12.87 -1.63 -5.81
N GLU A 102 -12.12 -1.01 -4.90
CA GLU A 102 -12.64 -0.54 -3.62
C GLU A 102 -13.61 0.65 -3.75
N ALA A 103 -13.32 1.58 -4.65
CA ALA A 103 -14.16 2.76 -4.84
C ALA A 103 -15.51 2.42 -5.48
N PHE A 104 -15.53 1.59 -6.52
CA PHE A 104 -16.72 1.34 -7.31
C PHE A 104 -17.43 0.03 -6.96
N ARG A 105 -16.72 -0.94 -6.38
CA ARG A 105 -17.24 -2.26 -5.98
C ARG A 105 -17.95 -3.01 -7.09
N GLN A 106 -17.48 -2.87 -8.33
CA GLN A 106 -18.01 -3.62 -9.47
C GLN A 106 -16.88 -4.44 -10.11
N PRO A 107 -17.13 -5.71 -10.49
CA PRO A 107 -16.08 -6.62 -10.96
C PRO A 107 -15.26 -6.07 -12.13
N GLN A 108 -15.88 -5.31 -13.04
CA GLN A 108 -15.20 -4.72 -14.18
C GLN A 108 -14.14 -3.68 -13.79
N TYR A 109 -14.24 -3.06 -12.61
CA TYR A 109 -13.24 -2.09 -12.13
C TYR A 109 -12.04 -2.78 -11.44
N CYS A 110 -12.20 -4.03 -11.00
CA CYS A 110 -11.15 -4.79 -10.33
C CYS A 110 -10.06 -5.33 -11.29
N SER A 111 -10.25 -5.19 -12.60
CA SER A 111 -9.27 -5.52 -13.66
C SER A 111 -9.12 -4.40 -14.72
N SER A 112 -9.50 -3.17 -14.38
CA SER A 112 -9.62 -2.03 -15.32
C SER A 112 -8.35 -1.19 -15.50
N SER A 113 -8.39 -0.20 -16.39
CA SER A 113 -7.33 0.81 -16.62
C SER A 113 -6.87 1.57 -15.36
N TYR A 114 -7.64 1.57 -14.28
CA TYR A 114 -7.22 2.17 -13.01
C TYR A 114 -6.08 1.38 -12.32
N SER A 115 -6.02 0.05 -12.50
CA SER A 115 -4.83 -0.69 -12.03
C SER A 115 -3.58 -0.30 -12.82
N LEU A 116 -3.73 0.04 -14.10
CA LEU A 116 -2.63 0.52 -14.93
C LEU A 116 -2.08 1.88 -14.45
N ALA A 117 -2.91 2.75 -13.86
CA ALA A 117 -2.44 4.01 -13.28
C ALA A 117 -1.47 3.77 -12.11
N PHE A 118 -1.83 2.88 -11.19
CA PHE A 118 -0.92 2.45 -10.11
C PHE A 118 0.31 1.72 -10.65
N LYS A 119 0.16 0.88 -11.68
CA LYS A 119 1.30 0.21 -12.31
C LYS A 119 2.28 1.18 -12.94
N ASN A 120 1.78 2.18 -13.66
CA ASN A 120 2.62 3.17 -14.33
C ASN A 120 3.41 4.02 -13.34
N ALA A 121 2.76 4.40 -12.22
CA ALA A 121 3.42 5.19 -11.19
C ALA A 121 4.39 4.34 -10.34
N CYS A 122 4.05 3.07 -10.10
CA CYS A 122 4.82 2.15 -9.28
C CYS A 122 5.07 0.83 -10.03
N PRO A 123 5.96 0.83 -11.05
CA PRO A 123 6.18 -0.32 -11.93
C PRO A 123 6.79 -1.52 -11.20
N ARG A 124 7.43 -1.27 -10.06
CA ARG A 124 8.02 -2.28 -9.18
C ARG A 124 7.09 -2.72 -8.04
N ALA A 125 5.80 -2.40 -8.13
CA ALA A 125 4.76 -2.89 -7.22
C ALA A 125 3.73 -3.71 -8.00
N TYR A 126 3.07 -4.67 -7.32
CA TYR A 126 1.87 -5.31 -7.82
C TYR A 126 0.72 -4.30 -7.82
N SER A 127 0.10 -4.14 -8.97
CA SER A 127 -1.01 -3.21 -9.15
C SER A 127 -2.37 -3.90 -9.33
N TYR A 128 -2.37 -5.20 -9.67
CA TYR A 128 -3.56 -6.05 -9.79
C TYR A 128 -3.21 -7.55 -9.71
N ALA A 129 -4.21 -8.41 -9.52
CA ALA A 129 -4.05 -9.84 -9.24
C ALA A 129 -3.40 -10.70 -10.36
N TYR A 130 -3.25 -10.18 -11.58
CA TYR A 130 -2.60 -10.91 -12.70
C TYR A 130 -1.40 -10.14 -13.27
N ASP A 131 -0.74 -9.33 -12.45
CA ASP A 131 0.49 -8.63 -12.83
C ASP A 131 1.61 -9.66 -13.16
N ASP A 132 2.46 -9.34 -14.13
CA ASP A 132 3.37 -10.29 -14.77
C ASP A 132 4.66 -10.57 -13.95
N LYS A 133 5.53 -11.42 -14.51
CA LYS A 133 6.82 -11.88 -13.94
C LYS A 133 7.79 -10.75 -13.54
N THR A 134 7.53 -9.48 -13.89
CA THR A 134 8.32 -8.34 -13.42
C THR A 134 8.11 -8.03 -11.94
N SER A 135 7.06 -8.61 -11.33
CA SER A 135 6.69 -8.42 -9.93
C SER A 135 7.01 -9.67 -9.08
N THR A 136 7.45 -10.77 -9.69
CA THR A 136 7.83 -12.00 -8.98
C THR A 136 9.28 -11.92 -8.52
N PHE A 137 9.50 -11.35 -7.34
CA PHE A 137 10.83 -11.27 -6.72
C PHE A 137 11.07 -12.53 -5.88
N THR A 138 11.92 -13.44 -6.37
CA THR A 138 12.32 -14.63 -5.60
C THR A 138 13.72 -14.41 -5.04
N CYS A 139 13.82 -14.13 -3.74
CA CYS A 139 15.10 -14.07 -3.05
C CYS A 139 15.15 -15.09 -1.91
N SER A 140 15.97 -16.12 -2.09
CA SER A 140 16.11 -17.20 -1.11
C SER A 140 17.16 -16.85 -0.07
N SER A 141 16.87 -17.21 1.19
CA SER A 141 17.78 -17.01 2.33
C SER A 141 18.21 -15.54 2.50
N ALA A 142 17.26 -14.61 2.36
CA ALA A 142 17.44 -13.19 2.61
C ALA A 142 16.64 -12.76 3.85
N ASP A 143 17.19 -11.80 4.59
CA ASP A 143 16.39 -10.96 5.49
C ASP A 143 15.77 -9.81 4.68
N TYR A 144 14.75 -9.13 5.23
CA TYR A 144 14.06 -8.04 4.52
C TYR A 144 13.99 -6.78 5.37
N THR A 145 14.30 -5.65 4.76
CA THR A 145 14.05 -4.32 5.34
C THR A 145 12.83 -3.70 4.67
N ILE A 146 11.83 -3.37 5.48
CA ILE A 146 10.66 -2.61 5.03
C ILE A 146 10.82 -1.17 5.48
N THR A 147 10.82 -0.26 4.50
CA THR A 147 10.95 1.18 4.73
C THR A 147 9.65 1.86 4.33
N PHE A 148 9.04 2.53 5.30
CA PHE A 148 7.93 3.45 5.06
C PHE A 148 8.49 4.84 4.74
N CYS A 149 7.94 5.50 3.73
CA CYS A 149 8.42 6.79 3.21
C CYS A 149 9.93 6.81 2.86
N PRO A 150 10.42 5.87 2.02
CA PRO A 150 11.82 5.80 1.59
C PRO A 150 12.24 7.07 0.83
N THR A 151 13.54 7.36 0.81
CA THR A 151 14.11 8.49 0.03
C THR A 151 14.73 8.01 -1.29
N PRO A 152 14.58 8.77 -2.40
CA PRO A 152 13.78 10.00 -2.52
C PRO A 152 12.29 9.65 -2.63
N SER A 153 11.50 10.08 -1.65
CA SER A 153 10.04 10.13 -1.75
C SER A 153 9.73 11.44 -2.47
N THR A 154 9.65 11.37 -3.79
CA THR A 154 9.27 12.54 -4.59
C THR A 154 7.78 12.76 -4.42
N ARG A 155 7.44 13.91 -3.84
CA ARG A 155 6.08 14.45 -3.75
C ARG A 155 5.63 15.02 -5.10
#